data_AF-A0AAU7AGF2-F1
#
_entry.id   AF-A0AAU7AGF2-F1
#
_cell.length_a   1.000
_cell.length_b   1.000
_cell.length_c   1.000
_cell.angle_alpha   90.00
_cell.angle_beta   90.00
_cell.angle_gamma   90.00
#
_symmetry.space_group_name_H-M   'P 1'
#
loop_
_entity.id
_entity.type
_entity.pdbx_description
1 polymer ?
#
loop_
_entity_poly.entity_id
_entity_poly.type
_entity_poly.pdbx_seq_one_letter_code
_entity_poly.pdbx_strand_id
1 'polypeptide(L)'
;MNSLSAIEIQNLEEEFRLRYLRSICDLNLNYARRRNTAEGATRLQQWLRSTFQKDAFAWAVVHAKCVRQPASQSELMAMTKISRQSISEMIKHCLAEGWVEVFCGDRKIGEKDVKHCKGSLKYQAGDELMQLGQSFIDRHIETTKDTFMNSNWDDLMAIRKVRAAIL
;
A
#
# COMPACT_ATOMS: atom_id res chain seq x y z
N MET A 1 -12.64 -35.55 11.47
CA MET A 1 -12.13 -34.25 11.00
C MET A 1 -12.86 -33.95 9.71
N ASN A 2 -13.72 -32.92 9.67
CA ASN A 2 -14.37 -32.52 8.42
C ASN A 2 -13.32 -31.86 7.53
N SER A 3 -13.08 -32.44 6.36
CA SER A 3 -12.22 -31.85 5.34
C SER A 3 -12.89 -30.60 4.78
N LEU A 4 -12.15 -29.49 4.71
CA LEU A 4 -12.60 -28.28 4.02
C LEU A 4 -12.86 -28.61 2.54
N SER A 5 -13.94 -28.06 1.99
CA SER A 5 -14.21 -28.08 0.56
C SER A 5 -13.19 -27.22 -0.21
N ALA A 6 -13.02 -27.50 -1.51
CA ALA A 6 -12.12 -26.72 -2.37
C ALA A 6 -12.47 -25.22 -2.38
N ILE A 7 -13.76 -24.88 -2.29
CA ILE A 7 -14.25 -23.49 -2.24
C ILE A 7 -13.82 -22.81 -0.93
N GLU A 8 -13.92 -23.52 0.20
CA GLU A 8 -13.48 -22.98 1.49
C GLU A 8 -11.97 -22.75 1.53
N ILE A 9 -11.19 -23.65 0.92
CA ILE A 9 -9.73 -23.50 0.80
C ILE A 9 -9.39 -22.27 -0.05
N GLN A 10 -10.06 -22.08 -1.19
CA GLN A 10 -9.84 -20.92 -2.05
C GLN A 10 -10.16 -19.60 -1.33
N ASN A 11 -11.29 -19.53 -0.62
CA ASN A 11 -11.68 -18.34 0.13
C ASN A 11 -10.66 -17.99 1.23
N LEU A 12 -10.14 -19.00 1.93
CA LEU A 12 -9.11 -18.82 2.95
C LEU A 12 -7.80 -18.33 2.33
N GLU A 13 -7.40 -18.87 1.18
CA GLU A 13 -6.22 -18.43 0.47
C GLU A 13 -6.34 -16.96 0.05
N GLU A 14 -7.45 -16.58 -0.56
CA GLU A 14 -7.72 -15.18 -0.94
C GLU A 14 -7.66 -14.23 0.28
N GLU A 15 -8.24 -14.65 1.41
CA GLU A 15 -8.18 -13.88 2.65
C GLU A 15 -6.73 -13.73 3.17
N PHE A 16 -5.95 -14.81 3.19
CA PHE A 16 -4.55 -14.77 3.63
C PHE A 16 -3.69 -13.92 2.69
N ARG A 17 -3.93 -13.99 1.37
CA ARG A 17 -3.24 -13.15 0.38
C ARG A 17 -3.54 -11.67 0.60
N LEU A 18 -4.80 -11.31 0.88
CA LEU A 18 -5.16 -9.91 1.22
C LEU A 18 -4.49 -9.44 2.50
N ARG A 19 -4.43 -10.28 3.54
CA ARG A 19 -3.73 -9.97 4.80
C ARG A 19 -2.23 -9.77 4.55
N TYR A 20 -1.62 -10.62 3.73
CA TYR A 20 -0.21 -10.50 3.38
C TYR A 20 0.08 -9.24 2.55
N LEU A 21 -0.77 -8.92 1.57
CA LEU A 21 -0.67 -7.70 0.77
C LEU A 21 -0.72 -6.45 1.64
N ARG A 22 -1.62 -6.45 2.64
CA ARG A 22 -1.69 -5.38 3.63
C ARG A 22 -0.37 -5.22 4.38
N SER A 23 0.26 -6.31 4.86
CA SER A 23 1.54 -6.25 5.55
C SER A 23 2.67 -5.69 4.67
N ILE A 24 2.70 -6.07 3.39
CA ILE A 24 3.63 -5.50 2.40
C ILE A 24 3.39 -3.99 2.23
N CYS A 25 2.13 -3.58 2.14
CA CYS A 25 1.78 -2.16 2.07
C CYS A 25 2.23 -1.41 3.32
N ASP A 26 1.99 -1.93 4.52
CA ASP A 26 2.41 -1.31 5.79
C ASP A 26 3.92 -1.10 5.84
N LEU A 27 4.70 -2.10 5.40
CA LEU A 27 6.16 -2.01 5.30
C LEU A 27 6.59 -0.91 4.31
N ASN A 28 6.07 -0.94 3.08
CA ASN A 28 6.42 0.01 2.03
C ASN A 28 6.00 1.44 2.39
N LEU A 29 4.83 1.62 3.00
CA LEU A 29 4.37 2.93 3.46
C LEU A 29 5.21 3.44 4.63
N ASN A 30 5.66 2.59 5.55
CA ASN A 30 6.58 3.00 6.61
C ASN A 30 7.91 3.50 6.02
N TYR A 31 8.48 2.73 5.07
CA TYR A 31 9.67 3.15 4.34
C TYR A 31 9.43 4.47 3.59
N ALA A 32 8.26 4.63 2.96
CA ALA A 32 7.90 5.83 2.24
C ALA A 32 7.77 7.05 3.13
N ARG A 33 7.13 6.95 4.29
CA ARG A 33 7.07 8.05 5.26
C ARG A 33 8.48 8.52 5.63
N ARG A 34 9.39 7.60 5.97
CA ARG A 34 10.77 7.96 6.33
C ARG A 34 11.51 8.65 5.17
N ARG A 35 11.35 8.13 3.96
CA ARG A 35 12.03 8.65 2.78
C ARG A 35 11.44 9.97 2.30
N ASN A 36 10.15 10.20 2.47
CA ASN A 36 9.47 11.42 2.02
C ASN A 36 9.49 12.54 3.05
N THR A 37 9.73 12.25 4.33
CA THR A 37 9.97 13.29 5.35
C THR A 37 11.08 14.23 4.86
N ALA A 38 10.76 15.52 4.82
CA ALA A 38 11.57 16.55 4.18
C ALA A 38 12.58 17.21 5.15
N GLU A 39 12.49 16.95 6.45
CA GLU A 39 13.42 17.50 7.43
C GLU A 39 14.86 17.06 7.12
N GLY A 40 15.69 18.03 6.72
CA GLY A 40 17.11 17.80 6.39
C GLY A 40 17.38 17.07 5.08
N ALA A 41 16.41 16.96 4.16
CA ALA A 41 16.61 16.23 2.91
C ALA A 41 17.63 16.91 1.98
N THR A 42 18.67 16.19 1.54
CA THR A 42 19.66 16.70 0.58
C THR A 42 19.08 16.83 -0.84
N ARG A 43 19.69 17.65 -1.69
CA ARG A 43 19.31 17.75 -3.12
C ARG A 43 19.35 16.38 -3.84
N LEU A 44 20.32 15.53 -3.50
CA LEU A 44 20.41 14.16 -4.02
C LEU A 44 19.22 13.29 -3.55
N GLN A 45 18.86 13.38 -2.27
CA GLN A 45 17.69 12.69 -1.75
C GLN A 45 16.40 13.17 -2.41
N GLN A 46 16.29 14.46 -2.73
CA GLN A 46 15.16 15.00 -3.49
C GLN A 46 15.10 14.48 -4.92
N TRP A 47 16.25 14.37 -5.61
CA TRP A 47 16.34 13.82 -6.97
C TRP A 47 15.93 12.34 -7.05
N LEU A 48 16.33 11.53 -6.07
CA LEU A 48 16.00 10.10 -6.00
C LEU A 48 14.51 9.79 -5.67
N ARG A 49 13.64 10.79 -5.47
CA ARG A 49 12.27 10.61 -4.95
C ARG A 49 11.17 10.55 -6.02
N SER A 50 11.40 10.98 -7.26
CA SER A 50 10.31 11.18 -8.24
C SER A 50 9.52 9.91 -8.59
N THR A 51 10.20 8.79 -8.86
CA THR A 51 9.54 7.49 -9.12
C THR A 51 8.98 6.87 -7.84
N PHE A 52 9.69 7.06 -6.73
CA PHE A 52 9.33 6.48 -5.43
C PHE A 52 8.00 7.01 -4.88
N GLN A 53 7.66 8.27 -5.13
CA GLN A 53 6.40 8.85 -4.67
C GLN A 53 5.18 8.22 -5.37
N LYS A 54 5.30 7.87 -6.66
CA LYS A 54 4.22 7.18 -7.39
C LYS A 54 3.98 5.78 -6.82
N ASP A 55 5.07 5.06 -6.53
CA ASP A 55 5.00 3.74 -5.91
C ASP A 55 4.36 3.80 -4.51
N ALA A 56 4.79 4.76 -3.67
CA ALA A 56 4.18 4.99 -2.36
C ALA A 56 2.68 5.34 -2.43
N PHE A 57 2.26 6.11 -3.45
CA PHE A 57 0.85 6.39 -3.70
C PHE A 57 0.08 5.11 -4.08
N ALA A 58 0.61 4.29 -4.99
CA ALA A 58 0.00 3.03 -5.38
C ALA A 58 -0.20 2.09 -4.17
N TRP A 59 0.81 1.93 -3.32
CA TRP A 59 0.70 1.16 -2.09
C TRP A 59 -0.34 1.73 -1.11
N ALA A 60 -0.52 3.05 -1.06
CA ALA A 60 -1.51 3.67 -0.18
C ALA A 60 -2.95 3.37 -0.60
N VAL A 61 -3.25 3.43 -1.90
CA VAL A 61 -4.59 3.12 -2.41
C VAL A 61 -4.89 1.62 -2.40
N VAL A 62 -3.88 0.77 -2.60
CA VAL A 62 -4.00 -0.69 -2.39
C VAL A 62 -4.26 -1.00 -0.93
N HIS A 63 -3.52 -0.38 -0.01
CA HIS A 63 -3.76 -0.53 1.43
C HIS A 63 -5.20 -0.18 1.81
N ALA A 64 -5.72 0.97 1.33
CA ALA A 64 -7.10 1.40 1.56
C ALA A 64 -8.13 0.33 1.13
N LYS A 65 -7.90 -0.31 -0.03
CA LYS A 65 -8.73 -1.43 -0.52
C LYS A 65 -8.60 -2.66 0.39
N CYS A 66 -7.38 -3.04 0.78
CA CYS A 66 -7.12 -4.19 1.64
C CYS A 66 -7.79 -4.07 3.02
N VAL A 67 -7.84 -2.86 3.59
CA VAL A 67 -8.54 -2.61 4.87
C VAL A 67 -10.02 -2.29 4.71
N ARG A 68 -10.54 -2.32 3.46
CA ARG A 68 -11.93 -1.99 3.11
C ARG A 68 -12.37 -0.61 3.57
N GLN A 69 -11.44 0.35 3.59
CA GLN A 69 -11.67 1.73 4.00
C GLN A 69 -11.04 2.66 2.97
N PRO A 70 -11.84 3.16 2.00
CA PRO A 70 -11.38 4.19 1.07
C PRO A 70 -10.79 5.40 1.82
N ALA A 71 -9.63 5.86 1.37
CA ALA A 71 -8.88 6.92 2.03
C ALA A 71 -9.14 8.28 1.35
N SER A 72 -9.37 9.31 2.14
CA SER A 72 -9.36 10.70 1.68
C SER A 72 -7.97 11.15 1.25
N GLN A 73 -7.90 12.27 0.51
CA GLN A 73 -6.62 12.86 0.13
C GLN A 73 -5.71 13.13 1.33
N SER A 74 -6.27 13.63 2.43
CA SER A 74 -5.51 13.93 3.65
C SER A 74 -4.94 12.66 4.30
N GLU A 75 -5.69 11.56 4.26
CA GLU A 75 -5.21 10.26 4.76
C GLU A 75 -4.09 9.71 3.87
N LEU A 76 -4.22 9.79 2.54
CA LEU A 76 -3.15 9.40 1.61
C LEU A 76 -1.87 10.22 1.82
N MET A 77 -2.00 11.52 2.08
CA MET A 77 -0.87 12.37 2.46
C MET A 77 -0.25 11.93 3.78
N ALA A 78 -1.05 11.58 4.79
CA ALA A 78 -0.54 11.10 6.08
C ALA A 78 0.20 9.75 5.95
N MET A 79 -0.34 8.85 5.14
CA MET A 79 0.22 7.52 4.88
C MET A 79 1.57 7.58 4.16
N THR A 80 1.75 8.55 3.27
CA THR A 80 2.90 8.62 2.34
C THR A 80 3.88 9.75 2.60
N LYS A 81 3.45 10.82 3.31
CA LYS A 81 4.14 12.12 3.44
C LYS A 81 4.42 12.83 2.11
N ILE A 82 3.62 12.54 1.08
CA ILE A 82 3.67 13.25 -0.21
C ILE A 82 2.87 14.55 -0.11
N SER A 83 3.27 15.57 -0.88
CA SER A 83 2.58 16.86 -0.93
C SER A 83 1.13 16.73 -1.43
N ARG A 84 0.27 17.65 -1.00
CA ARG A 84 -1.13 17.71 -1.45
C ARG A 84 -1.24 17.79 -2.97
N GLN A 85 -0.46 18.66 -3.59
CA GLN A 85 -0.48 18.89 -5.03
C GLN A 85 -0.12 17.62 -5.80
N SER A 86 0.97 16.94 -5.41
CA SER A 86 1.38 15.70 -6.06
C SER A 86 0.34 14.58 -5.88
N ILE A 87 -0.28 14.46 -4.71
CA ILE A 87 -1.39 13.51 -4.51
C ILE A 87 -2.58 13.87 -5.41
N SER A 88 -2.96 15.16 -5.53
CA SER A 88 -4.04 15.58 -6.44
C SER A 88 -3.74 15.20 -7.90
N GLU A 89 -2.51 15.43 -8.36
CA GLU A 89 -2.09 15.09 -9.72
C GLU A 89 -2.10 13.57 -9.96
N MET A 90 -1.59 12.78 -9.01
CA MET A 90 -1.62 11.32 -9.08
C MET A 90 -3.05 10.77 -9.10
N ILE A 91 -3.93 11.27 -8.22
CA ILE A 91 -5.36 10.90 -8.22
C ILE A 91 -5.98 11.18 -9.58
N LYS A 92 -5.78 12.40 -10.12
CA LYS A 92 -6.36 12.78 -11.41
C LYS A 92 -5.92 11.83 -12.52
N HIS A 93 -4.63 11.51 -12.61
CA HIS A 93 -4.13 10.59 -13.63
C HIS A 93 -4.68 9.17 -13.44
N CYS A 94 -4.65 8.64 -12.21
CA CYS A 94 -5.12 7.28 -11.95
C CYS A 94 -6.64 7.11 -12.06
N LEU A 95 -7.43 8.18 -11.85
CA LEU A 95 -8.88 8.15 -12.10
C LEU A 95 -9.20 8.07 -13.59
N ALA A 96 -8.49 8.82 -14.43
CA ALA A 96 -8.68 8.80 -15.88
C ALA A 96 -8.40 7.42 -16.49
N GLU A 97 -7.42 6.70 -15.93
CA GLU A 97 -7.06 5.34 -16.35
C GLU A 97 -7.92 4.24 -15.66
N GLY A 98 -8.76 4.60 -14.69
CA GLY A 98 -9.55 3.63 -13.92
C GLY A 98 -8.75 2.80 -12.90
N TRP A 99 -7.47 3.11 -12.70
CA TRP A 99 -6.60 2.46 -11.70
C TRP A 99 -7.02 2.76 -10.26
N VAL A 100 -7.72 3.87 -10.03
CA VAL A 100 -8.27 4.25 -8.74
C VAL A 100 -9.79 4.35 -8.83
N GLU A 101 -10.47 3.88 -7.79
CA GLU A 101 -11.89 4.08 -7.59
C GLU A 101 -12.13 5.29 -6.68
N VAL A 102 -13.21 6.02 -6.93
CA VAL A 102 -13.60 7.19 -6.15
C VAL A 102 -14.99 7.04 -5.55
N PHE A 103 -15.13 7.51 -4.32
CA PHE A 103 -16.34 7.46 -3.52
C PHE A 103 -16.70 8.86 -3.05
N CYS A 104 -18.00 9.17 -3.04
CA CYS A 104 -18.57 10.36 -2.40
C CYS A 104 -19.45 9.87 -1.25
N GLY A 105 -18.97 10.04 0.00
CA GLY A 105 -19.53 9.28 1.12
C GLY A 105 -19.27 7.78 0.93
N ASP A 106 -20.32 6.96 1.04
CA ASP A 106 -20.22 5.49 0.90
C ASP A 106 -20.51 5.00 -0.53
N ARG A 107 -20.84 5.91 -1.45
CA ARG A 107 -21.21 5.56 -2.82
C ARG A 107 -20.03 5.72 -3.78
N LYS A 108 -19.72 4.67 -4.54
CA LYS A 108 -18.80 4.73 -5.69
C LYS A 108 -19.40 5.63 -6.77
N ILE A 109 -18.62 6.55 -7.30
CA ILE A 109 -19.00 7.47 -8.38
C ILE A 109 -18.02 7.36 -9.55
N GLY A 110 -18.40 7.87 -10.73
CA GLY A 110 -17.50 7.96 -11.87
C GLY A 110 -16.62 9.20 -11.82
N GLU A 111 -15.51 9.20 -12.58
CA GLU A 111 -14.59 10.34 -12.71
C GLU A 111 -15.34 11.65 -13.06
N LYS A 112 -16.30 11.58 -14.00
CA LYS A 112 -17.09 12.74 -14.46
C LYS A 112 -17.97 13.36 -13.38
N ASP A 113 -18.30 12.59 -12.34
CA ASP A 113 -19.19 12.99 -11.25
C ASP A 113 -18.44 13.57 -10.04
N VAL A 114 -17.11 13.48 -10.02
CA VAL A 114 -16.26 13.98 -8.94
C VAL A 114 -16.55 15.46 -8.64
N LYS A 115 -16.72 16.28 -9.69
CA LYS A 115 -17.04 17.72 -9.56
C LYS A 115 -18.42 18.01 -8.95
N HIS A 116 -19.32 17.04 -8.96
CA HIS A 116 -20.68 17.17 -8.42
C HIS A 116 -20.79 16.61 -6.99
N CYS A 117 -19.72 16.01 -6.45
CA CYS A 117 -19.72 15.52 -5.08
C CYS A 117 -19.78 16.70 -4.09
N LYS A 118 -20.81 16.71 -3.24
CA LYS A 118 -20.96 17.67 -2.14
C LYS A 118 -20.31 17.18 -0.83
N GLY A 119 -19.92 15.90 -0.78
CA GLY A 119 -19.31 15.24 0.38
C GLY A 119 -17.80 15.15 0.30
N SER A 120 -17.21 14.39 1.22
CA SER A 120 -15.78 14.05 1.17
C SER A 120 -15.52 12.98 0.12
N LEU A 121 -14.51 13.23 -0.72
CA LEU A 121 -14.02 12.26 -1.70
C LEU A 121 -13.04 11.30 -1.04
N LYS A 122 -13.23 10.01 -1.28
CA LYS A 122 -12.35 8.93 -0.82
C LYS A 122 -11.95 8.03 -1.97
N TYR A 123 -10.78 7.41 -1.85
CA TYR A 123 -10.11 6.71 -2.93
C TYR A 123 -9.57 5.35 -2.47
N GLN A 124 -9.61 4.38 -3.36
CA GLN A 124 -8.96 3.08 -3.17
C GLN A 124 -8.52 2.51 -4.52
N ALA A 125 -7.70 1.45 -4.50
CA ALA A 125 -7.28 0.78 -5.72
C ALA A 125 -8.48 0.19 -6.50
N GLY A 126 -8.44 0.37 -7.81
CA GLY A 126 -9.22 -0.42 -8.77
C GLY A 126 -8.55 -1.77 -9.05
N ASP A 127 -9.17 -2.55 -9.93
CA ASP A 127 -8.81 -3.96 -10.15
C ASP A 127 -7.39 -4.13 -10.69
N GLU A 128 -6.95 -3.27 -11.59
CA GLU A 128 -5.61 -3.36 -12.19
C GLU A 128 -4.49 -3.12 -11.14
N LEU A 129 -4.65 -2.12 -10.26
CA LEU A 129 -3.71 -1.91 -9.15
C LEU A 129 -3.73 -3.07 -8.14
N MET A 130 -4.91 -3.67 -7.91
CA MET A 130 -4.99 -4.86 -7.07
C MET A 130 -4.28 -6.05 -7.71
N GLN A 131 -4.43 -6.26 -9.01
CA GLN A 131 -3.73 -7.31 -9.76
C GLN A 131 -2.21 -7.11 -9.74
N LEU A 132 -1.74 -5.87 -9.85
CA LEU A 132 -0.32 -5.53 -9.71
C LEU A 132 0.19 -5.91 -8.31
N GLY A 133 -0.56 -5.58 -7.26
CA GLY A 133 -0.22 -5.95 -5.88
C GLY A 133 -0.16 -7.46 -5.66
N GLN A 134 -1.09 -8.22 -6.25
CA GLN A 134 -1.08 -9.68 -6.21
C GLN A 134 0.11 -10.27 -6.96
N SER A 135 0.42 -9.77 -8.15
CA SER A 135 1.56 -10.21 -8.96
C SER A 135 2.89 -9.94 -8.24
N PHE A 136 2.98 -8.84 -7.50
CA PHE A 136 4.13 -8.57 -6.64
C PHE A 136 4.27 -9.63 -5.54
N ILE A 137 3.17 -10.03 -4.89
CA ILE A 137 3.19 -11.08 -3.86
C ILE A 137 3.69 -12.40 -4.44
N ASP A 138 3.14 -12.84 -5.57
CA ASP A 138 3.52 -14.10 -6.19
C ASP A 138 5.03 -14.13 -6.45
N ARG A 139 5.53 -13.08 -7.10
CA ARG A 139 6.96 -12.94 -7.36
C ARG A 139 7.78 -12.84 -6.07
N HIS A 140 7.28 -12.13 -5.06
CA HIS A 140 7.98 -12.01 -3.78
C HIS A 140 8.09 -13.35 -3.07
N ILE A 141 7.00 -14.13 -2.99
CA ILE A 141 6.99 -15.47 -2.40
C ILE A 141 7.96 -16.39 -3.16
N GLU A 142 7.86 -16.43 -4.50
CA GLU A 142 8.74 -17.24 -5.35
C GLU A 142 10.23 -16.92 -5.14
N THR A 143 10.55 -15.62 -5.05
CA THR A 143 11.95 -15.17 -4.98
C THR A 143 12.52 -15.13 -3.58
N THR A 144 11.70 -15.05 -2.51
CA THR A 144 12.21 -14.92 -1.13
C THR A 144 12.20 -16.21 -0.34
N LYS A 145 11.47 -17.25 -0.79
CA LYS A 145 11.35 -18.55 -0.14
C LYS A 145 12.71 -19.16 0.25
N ASP A 146 13.75 -18.89 -0.53
CA ASP A 146 15.10 -19.44 -0.34
C ASP A 146 16.20 -18.36 -0.19
N THR A 147 15.86 -17.14 0.24
CA THR A 147 16.84 -16.03 0.34
C THR A 147 17.52 -15.89 1.70
N PHE A 148 18.83 -15.63 1.65
CA PHE A 148 19.75 -15.31 2.77
C PHE A 148 19.31 -14.13 3.68
N MET A 149 18.34 -13.31 3.26
CA MET A 149 17.86 -12.19 4.08
C MET A 149 17.04 -12.63 5.30
N ASN A 150 16.32 -13.76 5.22
CA ASN A 150 15.50 -14.24 6.34
C ASN A 150 16.38 -14.70 7.51
N SER A 151 17.48 -15.42 7.23
CA SER A 151 18.43 -15.84 8.28
C SER A 151 19.11 -14.66 8.97
N ASN A 152 19.54 -13.64 8.21
CA ASN A 152 20.17 -12.45 8.82
C ASN A 152 19.17 -11.58 9.62
N TRP A 153 17.90 -11.58 9.21
CA TRP A 153 16.85 -10.90 9.97
C TRP A 153 16.58 -11.60 11.31
N ASP A 154 16.50 -12.93 11.30
CA ASP A 154 16.34 -13.73 12.51
C ASP A 154 17.52 -13.55 13.47
N ASP A 155 18.76 -13.55 12.96
CA ASP A 155 19.98 -13.26 13.73
C ASP A 155 19.95 -11.85 14.35
N LEU A 156 19.58 -10.83 13.57
CA LEU A 156 19.46 -9.46 14.06
C LEU A 156 18.38 -9.33 15.14
N MET A 157 17.25 -9.99 14.97
CA MET A 157 16.16 -9.99 15.93
C MET A 157 16.51 -10.75 17.21
N ALA A 158 17.26 -11.86 17.11
CA ALA A 158 17.80 -12.58 18.26
C ALA A 158 18.73 -11.68 19.08
N ILE A 159 19.66 -10.98 18.44
CA ILE A 159 20.57 -10.03 19.11
C ILE A 159 19.80 -8.89 19.79
N ARG A 160 18.76 -8.35 19.14
CA ARG A 160 17.92 -7.29 19.73
C ARG A 160 17.16 -7.76 20.97
N LYS A 161 16.64 -8.99 20.97
CA LYS A 161 15.98 -9.60 22.13
C LYS A 161 16.95 -9.76 23.30
N VAL A 162 18.17 -10.25 23.04
CA VAL A 162 19.21 -10.37 24.07
C VAL A 162 19.57 -9.00 24.65
N ARG A 163 19.77 -7.98 23.81
CA ARG A 163 20.08 -6.62 24.27
C ARG A 163 18.97 -6.01 25.13
N ALA A 164 17.70 -6.24 24.77
CA ALA A 164 16.56 -5.75 25.54
C ALA A 164 16.34 -6.49 26.87
N ALA A 165 16.94 -7.67 27.05
CA ALA A 165 16.89 -8.42 28.30
C ALA A 165 18.05 -8.07 29.26
N ILE A 166 19.11 -7.43 28.74
CA ILE A 166 20.28 -6.99 29.51
C ILE A 166 20.12 -5.54 30.00
N LEU A 167 19.32 -4.73 29.30
CA LEU A 167 18.95 -3.36 29.67
C LEU A 167 17.63 -3.34 30.45
#